data_AF-A0A811TCN4-F1
#
_entry.id   AF-A0A811TCN4-F1
#
_cell.length_a   1.000
_cell.length_b   1.000
_cell.length_c   1.000
_cell.angle_alpha   90.00
_cell.angle_beta   90.00
_cell.angle_gamma   90.00
#
_symmetry.space_group_name_H-M   'P 1'
#
loop_
_entity.id
_entity.type
_entity.pdbx_description
1 polymer ?
#
loop_
_entity_poly.entity_id
_entity_poly.type
_entity_poly.pdbx_seq_one_letter_code
_entity_poly.pdbx_strand_id
1 'polypeptide(L)'
;MEMVGEKIIKLADSKDAKLDSTPLEASRYDQHSDFNPHYRCKMDKAHITMIGTYPVFMTYTNGLAGDSPRLTSHIDVLLRMKAEIDEYRLDSAYDSFLNHAAIWYKLKAKPLISLPVDAVISKSWRVRKNQPLDK
;
A
#
# COMPACT_ATOMS: atom_id res chain seq x y z
N MET A 1 -1.52 -12.57 14.04
CA MET A 1 -2.17 -12.47 12.71
C MET A 1 -1.63 -13.48 11.69
N GLU A 2 -0.37 -13.90 11.76
CA GLU A 2 0.24 -14.72 10.70
C GLU A 2 -0.50 -16.05 10.44
N MET A 3 -0.96 -16.77 11.47
CA MET A 3 -1.72 -18.02 11.31
C MET A 3 -3.02 -17.86 10.49
N VAL A 4 -3.70 -16.72 10.60
CA VAL A 4 -4.92 -16.44 9.82
C VAL A 4 -4.55 -16.10 8.38
N GLY A 5 -3.51 -15.26 8.20
CA GLY A 5 -2.98 -14.91 6.88
C GLY A 5 -2.53 -16.15 6.09
N GLU A 6 -1.83 -17.09 6.72
CA GLU A 6 -1.42 -18.35 6.08
C GLU A 6 -2.60 -19.20 5.62
N LYS A 7 -3.67 -19.27 6.43
CA LYS A 7 -4.90 -19.99 6.03
C LYS A 7 -5.57 -19.31 4.84
N ILE A 8 -5.63 -17.97 4.86
CA ILE A 8 -6.19 -17.19 3.75
C ILE A 8 -5.37 -17.43 2.48
N ILE A 9 -4.04 -17.36 2.54
CA ILE A 9 -3.16 -17.63 1.39
C ILE A 9 -3.44 -19.00 0.77
N LYS A 10 -3.62 -20.04 1.59
CA LYS A 10 -3.89 -21.40 1.10
C LYS A 10 -5.27 -21.58 0.48
N LEU A 11 -6.23 -20.76 0.89
CA LEU A 11 -7.62 -20.84 0.43
C LEU A 11 -7.94 -19.82 -0.67
N ALA A 12 -7.10 -18.82 -0.87
CA ALA A 12 -7.28 -17.80 -1.87
C ALA A 12 -6.88 -18.34 -3.24
N ASP A 13 -7.80 -18.28 -4.20
CA ASP A 13 -7.53 -18.64 -5.60
C ASP A 13 -6.72 -17.55 -6.34
N SER A 14 -6.73 -16.32 -5.83
CA SER A 14 -6.02 -15.18 -6.42
C SER A 14 -4.56 -15.13 -5.93
N LYS A 15 -3.66 -14.79 -6.85
CA LYS A 15 -2.24 -14.49 -6.56
C LYS A 15 -1.91 -13.01 -6.70
N ASP A 16 -2.95 -12.16 -6.67
CA ASP A 16 -2.80 -10.71 -6.78
C ASP A 16 -2.66 -10.11 -5.39
N ALA A 17 -1.45 -9.68 -5.04
CA ALA A 17 -1.20 -8.93 -3.82
C ALA A 17 -1.46 -7.44 -4.03
N LYS A 18 -1.90 -6.78 -2.96
CA LYS A 18 -2.00 -5.32 -2.91
C LYS A 18 -1.73 -4.82 -1.51
N LEU A 19 -1.09 -3.66 -1.42
CA LEU A 19 -0.89 -2.95 -0.17
C LEU A 19 -1.53 -1.59 -0.30
N ASP A 20 -2.35 -1.27 0.68
CA ASP A 20 -2.97 0.05 0.80
C ASP A 20 -2.85 0.55 2.24
N SER A 21 -2.85 1.87 2.39
CA SER A 21 -2.92 2.52 3.70
C SER A 21 -4.26 3.22 3.86
N THR A 22 -4.89 3.06 5.02
CA THR A 22 -6.20 3.63 5.30
C THR A 22 -6.17 4.42 6.61
N PRO A 23 -6.84 5.59 6.67
CA PRO A 23 -6.91 6.37 7.89
C PRO A 23 -7.69 5.62 8.98
N LEU A 24 -7.11 5.55 10.17
CA LEU A 24 -7.78 5.22 11.42
C LEU A 24 -8.09 6.55 12.12
N GLU A 25 -9.25 7.12 11.81
CA GLU A 25 -9.66 8.41 12.37
C GLU A 25 -9.77 8.30 13.90
N ALA A 26 -9.04 9.20 14.57
CA ALA A 26 -9.05 9.35 16.01
C ALA A 26 -10.06 10.41 16.43
N SER A 27 -10.40 10.43 17.71
CA SER A 27 -11.18 11.51 18.28
C SER A 27 -10.50 12.85 18.03
N ARG A 28 -11.26 13.89 17.69
CA ARG A 28 -10.74 15.26 17.60
C ARG A 28 -10.09 15.76 18.90
N TYR A 29 -10.43 15.12 20.02
CA TYR A 29 -9.90 15.42 21.35
C TYR A 29 -8.69 14.56 21.76
N ASP A 30 -8.31 13.58 20.94
CA ASP A 30 -7.16 12.73 21.21
C ASP A 30 -5.88 13.58 21.23
N GLN A 31 -5.10 13.51 22.31
CA GLN A 31 -3.86 14.29 22.45
C GLN A 31 -2.66 13.59 21.80
N HIS A 32 -2.77 12.32 21.45
CA HIS A 32 -1.67 11.47 21.00
C HIS A 32 -1.67 11.23 19.49
N SER A 33 -2.82 11.42 18.82
CA SER A 33 -2.89 11.28 17.36
C SER A 33 -2.47 12.55 16.62
N ASP A 34 -1.74 12.36 15.52
CA ASP A 34 -1.31 13.45 14.65
C ASP A 34 -2.46 13.94 13.76
N PHE A 35 -2.48 15.24 13.43
CA PHE A 35 -3.36 15.77 12.40
C PHE A 35 -2.76 15.56 11.01
N ASN A 36 -3.43 14.76 10.18
CA ASN A 36 -2.98 14.51 8.81
C ASN A 36 -3.59 15.55 7.84
N PRO A 37 -2.78 16.35 7.12
CA PRO A 37 -3.29 17.40 6.24
C PRO A 37 -3.96 16.89 4.96
N HIS A 38 -3.61 15.68 4.50
CA HIS A 38 -4.22 15.06 3.33
C HIS A 38 -5.67 14.63 3.62
N TYR A 39 -5.90 13.98 4.76
CA TYR A 39 -7.22 13.51 5.18
C TYR A 39 -8.02 14.52 6.02
N ARG A 40 -7.35 15.58 6.51
CA ARG A 40 -7.94 16.65 7.34
C ARG A 40 -8.58 16.19 8.64
N CYS A 41 -8.05 15.12 9.25
CA CYS A 41 -8.49 14.61 10.54
C CYS A 41 -7.29 14.23 11.43
N LYS A 42 -7.54 14.07 12.73
CA LYS A 42 -6.59 13.42 13.64
C LYS A 42 -6.69 11.93 13.42
N MET A 43 -5.58 11.24 13.21
CA MET A 43 -5.62 9.84 12.81
C MET A 43 -4.31 9.11 13.08
N ASP A 44 -4.43 7.80 13.11
CA ASP A 44 -3.35 6.85 12.83
C ASP A 44 -3.56 6.24 11.43
N LYS A 45 -2.64 5.42 10.95
CA LYS A 45 -2.77 4.72 9.67
C LYS A 45 -2.71 3.22 9.88
N ALA A 46 -3.61 2.48 9.23
CA ALA A 46 -3.45 1.05 9.03
C ALA A 46 -2.87 0.79 7.64
N HIS A 47 -1.85 -0.07 7.55
CA HIS A 47 -1.32 -0.59 6.30
C HIS A 47 -1.77 -2.04 6.18
N ILE A 48 -2.50 -2.38 5.12
CA ILE A 48 -3.14 -3.69 4.97
C ILE A 48 -2.66 -4.33 3.68
N THR A 49 -2.02 -5.50 3.79
CA THR A 49 -1.78 -6.37 2.64
C THR A 49 -2.98 -7.26 2.42
N MET A 50 -3.49 -7.26 1.20
CA MET A 50 -4.53 -8.17 0.75
C MET A 50 -4.00 -9.09 -0.35
N ILE A 51 -4.58 -10.29 -0.44
CA ILE A 51 -4.47 -11.17 -1.60
C ILE A 51 -5.88 -11.38 -2.14
N GLY A 52 -6.11 -11.01 -3.41
CA GLY A 52 -7.45 -10.94 -3.98
C GLY A 52 -8.33 -9.95 -3.20
N THR A 53 -9.34 -10.45 -2.48
CA THR A 53 -10.24 -9.65 -1.63
C THR A 53 -9.99 -9.81 -0.14
N TYR A 54 -9.04 -10.67 0.25
CA TYR A 54 -8.86 -11.06 1.65
C TYR A 54 -7.68 -10.33 2.29
N PRO A 55 -7.86 -9.70 3.47
CA PRO A 55 -6.76 -9.12 4.23
C PRO A 55 -5.91 -10.23 4.86
N VAL A 56 -4.62 -10.22 4.59
CA VAL A 56 -3.67 -11.27 5.02
C VAL A 56 -2.81 -10.78 6.19
N PHE A 57 -2.42 -9.51 6.16
CA PHE A 57 -1.53 -8.93 7.16
C PHE A 57 -1.79 -7.44 7.31
N MET A 58 -1.67 -6.93 8.54
CA MET A 58 -1.86 -5.52 8.86
C MET A 58 -0.76 -5.04 9.81
N THR A 59 -0.27 -3.82 9.57
CA THR A 59 0.50 -3.03 10.54
C THR A 59 -0.17 -1.67 10.73
N TYR A 60 0.24 -0.92 11.74
CA TYR A 60 -0.24 0.44 11.96
C TYR A 60 0.91 1.40 12.27
N THR A 61 0.69 2.67 11.98
CA THR A 61 1.64 3.77 12.21
C THR A 61 0.88 5.03 12.63
N ASN A 62 1.60 6.07 13.04
CA ASN A 62 0.99 7.36 13.32
C ASN A 62 0.51 8.06 12.05
N GLY A 63 -0.41 9.02 12.20
CA GLY A 63 -1.08 9.68 11.07
C GLY A 63 -0.16 10.34 10.05
N LEU A 64 1.05 10.75 10.43
CA LEU A 64 2.00 11.43 9.55
C LEU A 64 3.09 10.51 8.97
N ALA A 65 3.11 9.22 9.29
CA ALA A 65 4.09 8.31 8.74
C ALA A 65 3.97 8.21 7.21
N GLY A 66 5.11 8.15 6.53
CA GLY A 66 5.18 7.80 5.11
C GLY A 66 4.87 6.33 4.90
N ASP A 67 4.20 6.02 3.79
CA ASP A 67 3.69 4.67 3.51
C ASP A 67 4.79 3.77 2.95
N SER A 68 5.60 4.28 2.01
CA SER A 68 6.69 3.56 1.33
C SER A 68 7.60 2.72 2.26
N PRO A 69 8.11 3.22 3.40
CA PRO A 69 8.94 2.42 4.33
C PRO A 69 8.26 1.16 4.88
N ARG A 70 6.94 1.08 4.85
CA ARG A 70 6.17 -0.04 5.43
C ARG A 70 6.13 -1.26 4.53
N LEU A 71 6.29 -1.08 3.22
CA LEU A 71 6.24 -2.18 2.25
C LEU A 71 7.20 -3.33 2.60
N THR A 72 8.42 -3.03 3.04
CA THR A 72 9.44 -4.05 3.36
C THR A 72 8.92 -5.07 4.39
N SER A 73 8.29 -4.60 5.47
CA SER A 73 7.77 -5.49 6.50
C SER A 73 6.64 -6.39 6.00
N HIS A 74 5.82 -5.89 5.08
CA HIS A 74 4.74 -6.63 4.45
C HIS A 74 5.28 -7.68 3.46
N ILE A 75 6.33 -7.36 2.70
CA ILE A 75 7.04 -8.32 1.85
C ILE A 75 7.64 -9.44 2.69
N ASP A 76 8.31 -9.12 3.80
CA ASP A 76 8.97 -10.11 4.64
C ASP A 76 7.96 -11.09 5.27
N VAL A 77 6.75 -10.63 5.59
CA VAL A 77 5.66 -11.50 6.06
C VAL A 77 5.19 -12.44 4.96
N LEU A 78 4.95 -11.95 3.74
CA LEU A 78 4.53 -12.79 2.62
C LEU A 78 5.58 -13.89 2.30
N LEU A 79 6.86 -13.55 2.41
CA LEU A 79 7.95 -14.52 2.28
C LEU A 79 7.90 -15.60 3.37
N ARG A 80 7.69 -15.21 4.63
CA ARG A 80 7.56 -16.16 5.74
C ARG A 80 6.36 -17.09 5.55
N MET A 81 5.24 -16.56 5.07
CA MET A 81 4.03 -17.31 4.78
C MET A 81 4.14 -18.18 3.51
N LYS A 82 5.24 -18.05 2.76
CA LYS A 82 5.45 -18.72 1.46
C LYS A 82 4.32 -18.43 0.47
N ALA A 83 3.85 -17.18 0.44
CA ALA A 83 2.81 -16.76 -0.50
C ALA A 83 3.35 -16.77 -1.94
N GLU A 84 2.61 -17.41 -2.84
CA GLU A 84 2.86 -17.32 -4.28
C GLU A 84 2.10 -16.13 -4.85
N ILE A 85 2.83 -15.11 -5.29
CA ILE A 85 2.28 -13.84 -5.78
C ILE A 85 2.74 -13.62 -7.22
N ASP A 86 1.80 -13.36 -8.12
CA ASP A 86 2.10 -13.10 -9.54
C ASP A 86 2.22 -11.59 -9.80
N GLU A 87 1.28 -10.82 -9.24
CA GLU A 87 1.23 -9.36 -9.37
C GLU A 87 1.16 -8.70 -8.00
N TYR A 88 1.85 -7.57 -7.84
CA TYR A 88 1.78 -6.76 -6.63
C TYR A 88 1.37 -5.32 -6.98
N ARG A 89 0.17 -4.94 -6.58
CA ARG A 89 -0.42 -3.63 -6.85
C ARG A 89 -0.13 -2.66 -5.72
N LEU A 90 0.38 -1.50 -6.10
CA LEU A 90 0.69 -0.38 -5.23
C LEU A 90 -0.07 0.87 -5.69
N ASP A 91 -0.40 1.72 -4.73
CA ASP A 91 -0.81 3.10 -5.00
C ASP A 91 0.42 4.00 -5.23
N SER A 92 0.16 5.28 -5.52
CA SER A 92 1.24 6.26 -5.73
C SER A 92 2.03 6.61 -4.46
N ALA A 93 1.49 6.37 -3.25
CA ALA A 93 2.21 6.63 -2.01
C ALA A 93 3.34 5.61 -1.76
N TYR A 94 3.23 4.43 -2.39
CA TYR A 94 4.29 3.43 -2.45
C TYR A 94 5.13 3.50 -3.74
N ASP A 95 4.91 4.46 -4.63
CA ASP A 95 5.63 4.53 -5.91
C ASP A 95 7.09 4.97 -5.73
N SER A 96 8.00 3.99 -5.70
CA SER A 96 9.44 4.24 -5.68
C SER A 96 10.20 3.11 -6.36
N PHE A 97 11.32 3.43 -7.01
CA PHE A 97 12.19 2.42 -7.64
C PHE A 97 12.58 1.30 -6.67
N LEU A 98 12.90 1.65 -5.42
CA LEU A 98 13.29 0.68 -4.39
C LEU A 98 12.14 -0.29 -4.06
N ASN A 99 10.91 0.20 -4.01
CA ASN A 99 9.74 -0.64 -3.76
C ASN A 99 9.48 -1.61 -4.92
N HIS A 100 9.54 -1.11 -6.15
CA HIS A 100 9.41 -1.95 -7.36
C HIS A 100 10.50 -3.02 -7.42
N ALA A 101 11.75 -2.63 -7.15
CA ALA A 101 12.88 -3.53 -7.11
C ALA A 101 12.74 -4.57 -5.99
N ALA A 102 12.25 -4.19 -4.81
CA ALA A 102 12.02 -5.11 -3.71
C ALA A 102 10.95 -6.16 -4.06
N ILE A 103 9.82 -5.75 -4.64
CA ILE A 103 8.77 -6.66 -5.10
C ILE A 103 9.33 -7.65 -6.12
N TRP A 104 9.98 -7.14 -7.18
CA TRP A 104 10.54 -7.96 -8.24
C TRP A 104 11.61 -8.92 -7.73
N TYR A 105 12.55 -8.42 -6.93
CA TYR A 105 13.69 -9.20 -6.49
C TYR A 105 13.33 -10.23 -5.42
N LYS A 106 12.53 -9.83 -4.41
CA LYS A 106 12.20 -10.69 -3.27
C LYS A 106 11.03 -11.62 -3.55
N LEU A 107 9.91 -11.10 -4.07
CA LEU A 107 8.69 -11.88 -4.28
C LEU A 107 8.64 -12.55 -5.65
N LYS A 108 9.51 -12.15 -6.59
CA LYS A 108 9.44 -12.57 -8.01
C LYS A 108 8.11 -12.21 -8.69
N ALA A 109 7.39 -11.26 -8.12
CA ALA A 109 6.12 -10.77 -8.63
C ALA A 109 6.32 -9.56 -9.55
N LYS A 110 5.38 -9.34 -10.45
CA LYS A 110 5.32 -8.14 -11.30
C LYS A 110 4.81 -6.95 -10.48
N PRO A 111 5.62 -5.90 -10.24
CA PRO A 111 5.11 -4.69 -9.61
C PRO A 111 4.19 -3.93 -10.57
N LEU A 112 3.04 -3.49 -10.06
CA LEU A 112 2.07 -2.69 -10.79
C LEU A 112 1.72 -1.44 -9.98
N ILE A 113 1.74 -0.28 -10.63
CA ILE A 113 1.23 0.97 -10.07
C ILE A 113 -0.16 1.18 -10.63
N SER A 114 -1.14 1.35 -9.75
CA SER A 114 -2.46 1.82 -10.19
C SER A 114 -2.34 3.31 -10.50
N LEU A 115 -2.32 3.65 -11.79
CA LEU A 115 -2.34 5.04 -12.21
C LEU A 115 -3.72 5.66 -11.93
N PRO A 116 -3.78 6.92 -11.49
CA PRO A 116 -5.04 7.67 -11.43
C PRO A 116 -5.75 7.67 -12.78
N VAL A 117 -7.09 7.68 -12.78
CA VAL A 117 -7.90 7.71 -14.01
C VAL A 117 -7.60 8.93 -14.89
N ASP A 118 -7.13 10.01 -14.25
CA ASP A 118 -6.71 11.26 -14.88
C ASP A 118 -5.19 11.35 -15.11
N ALA A 119 -4.46 10.23 -15.08
CA ALA A 119 -3.02 10.25 -15.32
C ALA A 119 -2.71 10.63 -16.78
N VAL A 120 -1.94 11.70 -16.98
CA VAL A 120 -1.44 12.13 -18.30
C VAL A 120 0.08 12.03 -18.37
N ILE A 121 0.59 11.64 -19.54
CA ILE A 121 2.04 11.63 -19.83
C ILE A 121 2.47 13.05 -20.18
N SER A 122 3.37 13.64 -19.38
CA SER A 122 3.95 14.95 -19.70
C SER A 122 4.91 14.86 -20.89
N LYS A 123 5.19 16.00 -21.54
CA LYS A 123 6.26 16.10 -22.56
C LYS A 123 7.66 15.71 -22.05
N SER A 124 7.84 15.69 -20.73
CA SER A 124 9.07 15.22 -20.06
C SER A 124 9.01 13.74 -19.65
N TRP A 125 8.05 12.98 -20.18
CA TRP A 125 7.84 11.55 -19.90
C TRP A 125 7.56 11.24 -18.42
N ARG A 126 7.02 12.20 -17.67
CA ARG A 126 6.59 12.00 -16.28
C ARG A 126 5.08 11.86 -16.23
N VAL A 127 4.58 10.93 -15.43
CA VAL A 127 3.15 10.82 -15.15
C VAL A 127 2.74 11.95 -14.21
N ARG A 128 1.68 12.68 -14.55
CA ARG A 128 1.08 13.72 -13.69
C ARG A 128 -0.43 13.50 -13.59
N LYS A 129 -1.03 13.90 -12.46
CA LYS A 129 -2.49 14.09 -12.39
C LYS A 129 -2.90 15.20 -13.35
N ASN A 130 -4.05 15.04 -14.00
CA ASN A 130 -4.62 16.07 -14.86
C ASN A 130 -5.14 17.18 -13.95
N GLN A 131 -4.27 18.11 -13.55
CA GLN A 131 -4.72 19.33 -12.91
C GLN A 131 -5.48 20.13 -13.97
N PRO A 132 -6.75 20.50 -13.74
CA PRO A 132 -7.37 21.52 -14.56
C PRO A 132 -6.48 22.77 -14.48
N LEU A 133 -6.10 23.27 -15.66
CA LEU A 133 -5.51 24.59 -15.81
C LEU A 133 -6.62 25.62 -15.53
N ASP A 134 -6.93 25.84 -14.25
CA ASP A 134 -7.65 27.03 -13.82
C ASP A 134 -6.59 28.02 -13.30
N LYS A 135 -6.25 29.05 -14.09
CA LYS A 135 -6.89 30.37 -14.16
C LYS A 135 -6.51 31.27 -12.99
#